data_AF-A0A6I4W3B1-F1
#
_entry.id   AF-A0A6I4W3B1-F1
#
_cell.length_a   1.000
_cell.length_b   1.000
_cell.length_c   1.000
_cell.angle_alpha   90.00
_cell.angle_beta   90.00
_cell.angle_gamma   90.00
#
_symmetry.space_group_name_H-M   'P 1'
#
loop_
_entity.id
_entity.type
_entity.pdbx_description
1 polymer ?
#
loop_
_entity_poly.entity_id
_entity_poly.type
_entity_poly.pdbx_seq_one_letter_code
_entity_poly.pdbx_strand_id
1 'polypeptide(L)'
;MGIKMLFLRTCAWSLAVAVFGLIMAAAYGGWIGVILVGAVGIILYAVSYETAISNFYSLKANDFPDFWRKILLRIGLPLIVFGVQLVFPIAIVSIIAWRNPVDVVTLALTDKTSYQQMTTDAHPVIASFVAGFLLAAFFDFFFEERERRWLQQLEKRLAKVGQVDKWAKWSLLPFDRSLMIYFIMVLIITASGYFGKFAYQYGGVHVNMNPWVWFSGTAGVLLYLFTKHFATISIMLLGQTKLVGLIRLHVFVIINVQCSFNGMVGAFSITNDIILLSLGLGLGAMFVCVLNIYWIRQVKPGTFYTTGSDGRRTKITGFKKVGNRLWTPYAYISHGFHYTCGVLAVINLVSIRYHIPEIITSLIGIMLIALSIHSSKRRTRVLAMNN
;
A
#
# COMPACT_ATOMS: atom_id res chain seq x y z
N MET A 1 28.77 -19.08 -7.60
CA MET A 1 28.86 -17.63 -7.81
C MET A 1 27.62 -16.97 -7.19
N GLY A 2 27.79 -16.30 -6.05
CA GLY A 2 26.79 -16.29 -4.97
C GLY A 2 25.57 -15.39 -5.15
N ILE A 3 24.41 -15.87 -4.69
CA ILE A 3 23.13 -15.15 -4.52
C ILE A 3 23.34 -13.79 -3.84
N LYS A 4 24.29 -13.70 -2.90
CA LYS A 4 24.68 -12.46 -2.22
C LYS A 4 25.25 -11.40 -3.19
N MET A 5 26.10 -11.77 -4.15
CA MET A 5 26.67 -10.83 -5.13
C MET A 5 25.63 -10.32 -6.12
N LEU A 6 24.70 -11.16 -6.57
CA LEU A 6 23.62 -10.74 -7.46
C LEU A 6 22.64 -9.80 -6.76
N PHE A 7 22.32 -10.07 -5.49
CA PHE A 7 21.51 -9.18 -4.65
C PHE A 7 22.21 -7.83 -4.45
N LEU A 8 23.49 -7.84 -4.06
CA LEU A 8 24.28 -6.62 -3.89
C LEU A 8 24.37 -5.78 -5.18
N ARG A 9 24.61 -6.39 -6.35
CA ARG A 9 24.66 -5.64 -7.62
C ARG A 9 23.30 -5.06 -8.04
N THR A 10 22.21 -5.75 -7.76
CA THR A 10 20.85 -5.28 -8.09
C THR A 10 20.37 -4.23 -7.09
N CYS A 11 20.71 -4.39 -5.80
CA CYS A 11 20.40 -3.44 -4.75
C CYS A 11 21.31 -2.20 -4.74
N ALA A 12 22.53 -2.28 -5.28
CA ALA A 12 23.46 -1.14 -5.29
C ALA A 12 22.88 0.06 -6.05
N TRP A 13 22.23 -0.19 -7.20
CA TRP A 13 21.56 0.87 -7.96
C TRP A 13 20.36 1.45 -7.22
N SER A 14 19.52 0.61 -6.58
CA SER A 14 18.42 1.12 -5.76
C SER A 14 18.90 1.89 -4.53
N LEU A 15 20.03 1.50 -3.94
CA LEU A 15 20.62 2.19 -2.80
C LEU A 15 21.19 3.56 -3.23
N ALA A 16 21.84 3.62 -4.39
CA ALA A 16 22.32 4.88 -4.96
C ALA A 16 21.17 5.85 -5.26
N VAL A 17 20.08 5.36 -5.87
CA VAL A 17 18.87 6.16 -6.12
C VAL A 17 18.20 6.59 -4.82
N ALA A 18 18.16 5.72 -3.80
CA ALA A 18 17.62 6.07 -2.50
C ALA A 18 18.45 7.16 -1.80
N VAL A 19 19.78 7.04 -1.81
CA VAL A 19 20.69 8.07 -1.27
C VAL A 19 20.53 9.38 -2.04
N PHE A 20 20.46 9.34 -3.36
CA PHE A 20 20.23 10.52 -4.19
C PHE A 20 18.88 11.18 -3.87
N GLY A 21 17.81 10.40 -3.76
CA GLY A 21 16.49 10.90 -3.37
C GLY A 21 16.48 11.54 -1.99
N LEU A 22 17.20 10.98 -1.01
CA LEU A 22 17.34 11.57 0.32
C LEU A 22 18.19 12.84 0.32
N ILE A 23 19.23 12.92 -0.51
CA ILE A 23 20.03 14.15 -0.69
C ILE A 23 19.16 15.26 -1.29
N MET A 24 18.37 14.95 -2.32
CA MET A 24 17.42 15.90 -2.92
C MET A 24 16.36 16.35 -1.91
N ALA A 25 15.88 15.42 -1.07
CA ALA A 25 14.95 15.75 0.01
C ALA A 25 15.58 16.68 1.06
N ALA A 26 16.86 16.45 1.40
CA ALA A 26 17.62 17.31 2.30
C ALA A 26 17.82 18.72 1.71
N ALA A 27 18.10 18.81 0.41
CA ALA A 27 18.25 20.08 -0.28
C ALA A 27 16.92 20.86 -0.37
N TYR A 28 15.79 20.16 -0.52
CA TYR A 28 14.48 20.78 -0.67
C TYR A 28 13.84 21.19 0.66
N GLY A 29 13.80 20.26 1.63
CA GLY A 29 13.05 20.39 2.88
C GLY A 29 13.90 20.20 4.15
N GLY A 30 15.23 20.21 4.03
CA GLY A 30 16.14 19.96 5.15
C GLY A 30 15.94 18.57 5.77
N TRP A 31 16.20 18.47 7.07
CA TRP A 31 16.04 17.22 7.82
C TRP A 31 14.60 16.71 7.86
N ILE A 32 13.61 17.62 7.85
CA ILE A 32 12.19 17.26 7.81
C ILE A 32 11.87 16.57 6.49
N GLY A 33 12.34 17.13 5.37
CA GLY A 33 12.19 16.51 4.04
C GLY A 33 12.76 15.09 3.97
N VAL A 34 13.94 14.86 4.57
CA VAL A 34 14.56 13.52 4.66
C VAL A 34 13.68 12.55 5.44
N ILE A 35 13.13 12.96 6.58
CA ILE A 35 12.26 12.12 7.40
C ILE A 35 10.98 11.78 6.64
N LEU A 36 10.37 12.74 5.96
CA LEU A 36 9.13 12.52 5.19
C LEU A 36 9.37 11.57 4.02
N VAL A 37 10.40 11.80 3.21
CA VAL A 37 10.77 10.93 2.08
C VAL A 37 11.14 9.52 2.57
N GLY A 38 11.88 9.43 3.68
CA GLY A 38 12.20 8.16 4.32
C GLY A 38 10.96 7.42 4.83
N ALA A 39 10.03 8.13 5.46
CA ALA A 39 8.77 7.56 5.95
C ALA A 39 7.92 7.00 4.80
N VAL A 40 7.75 7.78 3.73
CA VAL A 40 7.03 7.34 2.52
C VAL A 40 7.69 6.10 1.94
N GLY A 41 9.01 6.08 1.83
CA GLY A 41 9.76 4.91 1.37
C GLY A 41 9.55 3.67 2.24
N ILE A 42 9.51 3.83 3.57
CA ILE A 42 9.27 2.73 4.52
C ILE A 42 7.84 2.20 4.41
N ILE A 43 6.83 3.07 4.29
CA ILE A 43 5.44 2.65 4.07
C ILE A 43 5.34 1.87 2.76
N LEU A 44 5.90 2.41 1.68
CA LEU A 44 5.89 1.73 0.39
C LEU A 44 6.60 0.38 0.42
N TYR A 45 7.72 0.29 1.15
CA TYR A 45 8.40 -0.98 1.35
C TYR A 45 7.50 -2.02 2.04
N ALA A 46 6.74 -1.61 3.07
CA ALA A 46 5.81 -2.50 3.75
C ALA A 46 4.66 -2.98 2.83
N VAL A 47 4.10 -2.08 2.01
CA VAL A 47 3.07 -2.42 1.00
C VAL A 47 3.61 -3.36 -0.08
N SER A 48 4.83 -3.09 -0.54
CA SER A 48 5.50 -3.87 -1.58
C SER A 48 5.64 -5.34 -1.21
N TYR A 49 5.75 -5.62 0.09
CA TYR A 49 5.84 -6.98 0.60
C TYR A 49 4.60 -7.78 0.19
N GLU A 50 3.39 -7.23 0.38
CA GLU A 50 2.13 -7.87 -0.03
C GLU A 50 2.02 -8.01 -1.55
N THR A 51 2.43 -6.99 -2.31
CA THR A 51 2.46 -7.05 -3.78
C THR A 51 3.31 -8.21 -4.25
N ALA A 52 4.51 -8.34 -3.68
CA ALA A 52 5.46 -9.35 -4.06
C ALA A 52 4.96 -10.75 -3.64
N ILE A 53 4.15 -10.87 -2.57
CA ILE A 53 3.47 -12.13 -2.20
C ILE A 53 2.47 -12.53 -3.27
N SER A 54 1.57 -11.60 -3.60
CA SER A 54 0.52 -11.83 -4.59
C SER A 54 1.13 -12.21 -5.94
N ASN A 55 2.12 -11.43 -6.40
CA ASN A 55 2.86 -11.70 -7.63
C ASN A 55 3.53 -13.07 -7.64
N PHE A 56 4.13 -13.47 -6.51
CA PHE A 56 4.74 -14.80 -6.37
C PHE A 56 3.69 -15.91 -6.55
N TYR A 57 2.51 -15.81 -5.93
CA TYR A 57 1.46 -16.81 -6.10
C TYR A 57 0.81 -16.79 -7.49
N SER A 58 0.62 -15.61 -8.09
CA SER A 58 0.09 -15.48 -9.46
C SER A 58 0.97 -16.17 -10.50
N LEU A 59 2.29 -16.18 -10.29
CA LEU A 59 3.25 -16.84 -11.20
C LEU A 59 3.32 -18.36 -11.01
N LYS A 60 2.71 -18.92 -9.94
CA LYS A 60 2.63 -20.37 -9.68
C LYS A 60 1.68 -21.10 -10.66
N ALA A 61 0.77 -20.40 -11.33
CA ALA A 61 -0.31 -21.00 -12.14
C ALA A 61 0.14 -21.59 -13.50
N ASN A 62 1.42 -21.97 -13.62
CA ASN A 62 2.09 -22.64 -14.75
C ASN A 62 2.10 -21.89 -16.10
N ASP A 63 3.34 -21.63 -16.55
CA ASP A 63 3.80 -21.23 -17.89
C ASP A 63 3.40 -19.83 -18.40
N PHE A 64 4.03 -18.81 -17.80
CA PHE A 64 4.25 -17.54 -18.51
C PHE A 64 5.37 -17.72 -19.53
N PRO A 65 5.15 -17.44 -20.83
CA PRO A 65 6.24 -17.46 -21.81
C PRO A 65 7.35 -16.50 -21.40
N ASP A 66 8.60 -16.92 -21.56
CA ASP A 66 9.80 -16.15 -21.19
C ASP A 66 9.82 -14.74 -21.80
N PHE A 67 9.21 -14.58 -22.99
CA PHE A 67 9.02 -13.32 -23.68
C PHE A 67 8.21 -12.31 -22.85
N TRP A 68 6.99 -12.68 -22.44
CA TRP A 68 6.11 -11.81 -21.67
C TRP A 68 6.66 -11.51 -20.28
N ARG A 69 7.34 -12.48 -19.64
CA ARG A 69 8.05 -12.25 -18.37
C ARG A 69 9.13 -11.19 -18.53
N LYS A 70 9.91 -11.22 -19.62
CA LYS A 70 10.96 -10.24 -19.89
C LYS A 70 10.39 -8.84 -20.16
N ILE A 71 9.26 -8.72 -20.88
CA ILE A 71 8.58 -7.45 -21.14
C ILE A 71 8.01 -6.88 -19.84
N LEU A 72 7.34 -7.73 -19.06
CA LEU A 72 6.76 -7.35 -17.79
C LEU A 72 7.83 -6.80 -16.83
N LEU A 73 8.98 -7.47 -16.73
CA LEU A 73 10.05 -7.04 -15.82
C LEU A 73 10.83 -5.82 -16.33
N ARG A 74 10.94 -5.62 -17.65
CA ARG A 74 11.69 -4.48 -18.23
C ARG A 74 10.86 -3.21 -18.38
N ILE A 75 9.61 -3.33 -18.78
CA ILE A 75 8.75 -2.20 -19.15
C ILE A 75 7.54 -2.15 -18.24
N GLY A 76 6.84 -3.28 -18.06
CA GLY A 76 5.59 -3.31 -17.31
C GLY A 76 5.74 -2.84 -15.87
N LEU A 77 6.67 -3.41 -15.11
CA LEU A 77 6.84 -3.10 -13.70
C LEU A 77 7.31 -1.65 -13.48
N PRO A 78 8.34 -1.13 -14.19
CA PRO A 78 8.66 0.29 -14.12
C PRO A 78 7.49 1.20 -14.54
N LEU A 79 6.80 0.89 -15.64
CA LEU A 79 5.70 1.71 -16.13
C LEU A 79 4.52 1.77 -15.15
N ILE A 80 4.15 0.64 -14.56
CA ILE A 80 3.08 0.58 -13.55
C ILE A 80 3.48 1.37 -12.31
N VAL A 81 4.71 1.17 -11.87
CA VAL A 81 5.18 1.75 -10.62
C VAL A 81 5.34 3.26 -10.80
N PHE A 82 6.09 3.74 -11.80
CA PHE A 82 6.26 5.17 -12.05
C PHE A 82 4.98 5.84 -12.56
N GLY A 83 4.22 5.18 -13.42
CA GLY A 83 2.97 5.72 -13.96
C GLY A 83 1.96 5.96 -12.85
N VAL A 84 1.68 4.95 -12.03
CA VAL A 84 0.73 5.12 -10.92
C VAL A 84 1.30 6.09 -9.87
N GLN A 85 2.59 6.03 -9.56
CA GLN A 85 3.12 6.80 -8.43
C GLN A 85 3.50 8.24 -8.75
N LEU A 86 3.81 8.60 -10.01
CA LEU A 86 4.15 9.98 -10.37
C LEU A 86 2.96 10.71 -11.01
N VAL A 87 2.20 10.02 -11.87
CA VAL A 87 1.13 10.67 -12.63
C VAL A 87 -0.13 10.88 -11.79
N PHE A 88 -0.53 9.88 -10.98
CA PHE A 88 -1.76 10.00 -10.20
C PHE A 88 -1.71 11.06 -9.11
N PRO A 89 -0.61 11.27 -8.35
CA PRO A 89 -0.60 12.33 -7.35
C PRO A 89 -0.84 13.70 -7.95
N ILE A 90 -0.18 13.98 -9.09
CA ILE A 90 -0.38 15.22 -9.84
C ILE A 90 -1.83 15.30 -10.31
N ALA A 91 -2.38 14.24 -10.90
CA ALA A 91 -3.77 14.22 -11.38
C ALA A 91 -4.79 14.46 -10.25
N ILE A 92 -4.60 13.84 -9.07
CA ILE A 92 -5.49 14.01 -7.92
C ILE A 92 -5.47 15.48 -7.46
N VAL A 93 -4.28 16.05 -7.27
CA VAL A 93 -4.16 17.44 -6.83
C VAL A 93 -4.72 18.40 -7.88
N SER A 94 -4.51 18.14 -9.17
CA SER A 94 -5.09 18.93 -10.26
C SER A 94 -6.62 18.93 -10.26
N ILE A 95 -7.25 17.77 -10.04
CA ILE A 95 -8.71 17.65 -9.98
C ILE A 95 -9.26 18.41 -8.77
N ILE A 96 -8.61 18.28 -7.61
CA ILE A 96 -9.07 18.92 -6.37
C ILE A 96 -8.85 20.43 -6.42
N ALA A 97 -7.71 20.88 -6.94
CA ALA A 97 -7.37 22.29 -7.07
C ALA A 97 -8.04 22.98 -8.28
N TRP A 98 -8.79 22.24 -9.11
CA TRP A 98 -9.38 22.74 -10.35
C TRP A 98 -8.36 23.45 -11.26
N ARG A 99 -7.14 22.90 -11.34
CA ARG A 99 -6.01 23.45 -12.10
C ARG A 99 -5.50 22.43 -13.10
N ASN A 100 -4.92 22.89 -14.21
CA ASN A 100 -4.29 21.98 -15.15
C ASN A 100 -3.06 21.30 -14.50
N PRO A 101 -2.76 20.03 -14.83
CA PRO A 101 -1.60 19.32 -14.30
C PRO A 101 -0.27 20.03 -14.50
N VAL A 102 -0.08 20.65 -15.66
CA VAL A 102 1.14 21.40 -15.96
C VAL A 102 1.27 22.60 -15.03
N ASP A 103 0.17 23.31 -14.77
CA ASP A 103 0.15 24.47 -13.88
C ASP A 103 0.48 24.09 -12.44
N VAL A 104 0.00 22.93 -11.96
CA VAL A 104 0.31 22.43 -10.61
C VAL A 104 1.81 22.16 -10.47
N VAL A 105 2.42 21.53 -11.49
CA VAL A 105 3.86 21.22 -11.49
C VAL A 105 4.70 22.48 -11.60
N THR A 106 4.33 23.43 -12.47
CA THR A 106 5.06 24.69 -12.59
C THR A 106 4.96 25.49 -11.29
N LEU A 107 3.77 25.60 -10.70
CA LEU A 107 3.57 26.28 -9.42
C LEU A 107 4.43 25.66 -8.31
N ALA A 108 4.50 24.33 -8.23
CA ALA A 108 5.33 23.64 -7.25
C ALA A 108 6.84 23.95 -7.38
N LEU A 109 7.30 24.25 -8.60
CA LEU A 109 8.72 24.51 -8.90
C LEU A 109 9.08 26.00 -8.82
N THR A 110 8.19 26.90 -9.22
CA THR A 110 8.48 28.34 -9.38
C THR A 110 7.99 29.19 -8.22
N ASP A 111 6.82 28.89 -7.65
CA ASP A 111 6.21 29.68 -6.58
C ASP A 111 5.71 28.81 -5.43
N LYS A 112 6.61 28.57 -4.48
CA LYS A 112 6.33 27.79 -3.28
C LYS A 112 5.19 28.37 -2.45
N THR A 113 5.02 29.69 -2.43
CA THR A 113 4.01 30.33 -1.55
C THR A 113 2.61 30.12 -2.07
N SER A 114 2.38 30.38 -3.37
CA SER A 114 1.09 30.10 -4.01
C SER A 114 0.78 28.61 -4.01
N TYR A 115 1.80 27.75 -4.17
CA TYR A 115 1.63 26.31 -4.06
C TYR A 115 1.21 25.87 -2.64
N GLN A 116 1.84 26.42 -1.60
CA GLN A 116 1.47 26.15 -0.20
C GLN A 116 0.04 26.58 0.12
N GLN A 117 -0.40 27.71 -0.41
CA GLN A 117 -1.80 28.16 -0.27
C GLN A 117 -2.76 27.17 -0.91
N MET A 118 -2.52 26.82 -2.18
CA MET A 118 -3.37 25.88 -2.92
C MET A 118 -3.45 24.51 -2.22
N THR A 119 -2.33 23.99 -1.73
CA THR A 119 -2.28 22.70 -1.05
C THR A 119 -2.91 22.73 0.33
N THR A 120 -2.75 23.83 1.09
CA THR A 120 -3.43 24.01 2.39
C THR A 120 -4.94 24.06 2.21
N ASP A 121 -5.41 24.76 1.18
CA ASP A 121 -6.85 24.91 0.90
C ASP A 121 -7.47 23.60 0.36
N ALA A 122 -6.70 22.82 -0.39
CA ALA A 122 -7.11 21.50 -0.87
C ALA A 122 -7.00 20.40 0.21
N HIS A 123 -6.25 20.63 1.29
CA HIS A 123 -5.92 19.63 2.32
C HIS A 123 -7.15 18.94 2.93
N PRO A 124 -8.23 19.63 3.35
CA PRO A 124 -9.40 18.98 3.93
C PRO A 124 -10.05 17.93 3.00
N VAL A 125 -10.07 18.20 1.70
CA VAL A 125 -10.64 17.32 0.67
C VAL A 125 -9.72 16.11 0.44
N ILE A 126 -8.40 16.34 0.33
CA ILE A 126 -7.40 15.28 0.17
C ILE A 126 -7.40 14.36 1.40
N ALA A 127 -7.35 14.94 2.60
CA ALA A 127 -7.30 14.21 3.86
C ALA A 127 -8.55 13.34 4.06
N SER A 128 -9.74 13.86 3.74
CA SER A 128 -10.99 13.09 3.81
C SER A 128 -11.01 11.91 2.84
N PHE A 129 -10.58 12.14 1.59
CA PHE A 129 -10.47 11.08 0.57
C PHE A 129 -9.51 9.98 1.01
N VAL A 130 -8.30 10.35 1.44
CA VAL A 130 -7.26 9.41 1.89
C VAL A 130 -7.72 8.66 3.14
N ALA A 131 -8.34 9.36 4.10
CA ALA A 131 -8.88 8.72 5.29
C ALA A 131 -9.97 7.69 4.96
N GLY A 132 -10.92 8.05 4.09
CA GLY A 132 -11.96 7.13 3.63
C GLY A 132 -11.38 5.87 2.99
N PHE A 133 -10.36 6.03 2.14
CA PHE A 133 -9.69 4.91 1.48
C PHE A 133 -8.89 4.02 2.46
N LEU A 134 -8.05 4.62 3.30
CA LEU A 134 -7.19 3.88 4.24
C LEU A 134 -8.01 3.15 5.31
N LEU A 135 -9.10 3.76 5.73
CA LEU A 135 -10.00 3.15 6.69
C LEU A 135 -10.76 1.97 6.08
N ALA A 136 -11.15 2.07 4.81
CA ALA A 136 -11.65 0.93 4.05
C ALA A 136 -10.65 -0.23 4.06
N ALA A 137 -9.40 0.07 3.72
CA ALA A 137 -8.33 -0.92 3.68
C ALA A 137 -8.02 -1.51 5.06
N PHE A 138 -8.11 -0.72 6.12
CA PHE A 138 -7.93 -1.18 7.49
C PHE A 138 -9.05 -2.13 7.92
N PHE A 139 -10.31 -1.74 7.76
CA PHE A 139 -11.44 -2.57 8.18
C PHE A 139 -11.57 -3.84 7.35
N ASP A 140 -11.34 -3.74 6.04
CA ASP A 140 -11.28 -4.91 5.18
C ASP A 140 -10.22 -5.91 5.66
N PHE A 141 -9.06 -5.40 6.08
CA PHE A 141 -8.04 -6.24 6.68
C PHE A 141 -8.45 -6.78 8.06
N PHE A 142 -9.07 -5.93 8.87
CA PHE A 142 -9.38 -6.23 10.26
C PHE A 142 -10.45 -7.31 10.43
N PHE A 143 -11.42 -7.36 9.51
CA PHE A 143 -12.54 -8.30 9.56
C PHE A 143 -12.31 -9.61 8.80
N GLU A 144 -11.16 -9.78 8.14
CA GLU A 144 -10.82 -11.03 7.47
C GLU A 144 -10.33 -12.09 8.47
N GLU A 145 -10.85 -13.31 8.38
CA GLU A 145 -10.36 -14.43 9.19
C GLU A 145 -8.95 -14.83 8.74
N ARG A 146 -7.95 -14.65 9.61
CA ARG A 146 -6.54 -15.00 9.32
C ARG A 146 -5.97 -16.00 10.32
N GLU A 147 -5.12 -16.89 9.81
CA GLU A 147 -4.35 -17.88 10.59
C GLU A 147 -3.34 -17.23 11.54
N ARG A 148 -2.80 -16.06 11.18
CA ARG A 148 -1.77 -15.36 11.97
C ARG A 148 -2.36 -14.06 12.49
N ARG A 149 -2.28 -13.88 13.81
CA ARG A 149 -2.76 -12.69 14.50
C ARG A 149 -1.58 -11.97 15.14
N TRP A 150 -1.42 -10.67 14.87
CA TRP A 150 -0.33 -9.89 15.46
C TRP A 150 -0.72 -9.43 16.87
N LEU A 151 -1.88 -8.79 17.00
CA LEU A 151 -2.47 -8.40 18.27
C LEU A 151 -3.53 -9.42 18.69
N GLN A 152 -3.09 -10.57 19.19
CA GLN A 152 -3.97 -11.73 19.46
C GLN A 152 -5.20 -11.41 20.32
N GLN A 153 -5.08 -10.52 21.31
CA GLN A 153 -6.19 -10.16 22.20
C GLN A 153 -7.21 -9.24 21.54
N LEU A 154 -6.74 -8.23 20.78
CA LEU A 154 -7.59 -7.28 20.06
C LEU A 154 -8.36 -8.00 18.94
N GLU A 155 -7.64 -8.78 18.12
CA GLU A 155 -8.18 -9.49 16.97
C GLU A 155 -9.14 -10.62 17.36
N LYS A 156 -8.95 -11.29 18.51
CA LYS A 156 -9.89 -12.32 19.00
C LYS A 156 -11.24 -11.76 19.44
N ARG A 157 -11.26 -10.64 20.17
CA ARG A 157 -12.51 -10.04 20.66
C ARG A 157 -13.35 -9.48 19.51
N LEU A 158 -12.71 -8.95 18.49
CA LEU A 158 -13.37 -8.26 17.39
C LEU A 158 -13.64 -9.16 16.17
N ALA A 159 -12.88 -10.25 15.96
CA ALA A 159 -13.27 -11.28 15.00
C ALA A 159 -14.66 -11.87 15.33
N LYS A 160 -15.05 -11.87 16.61
CA LYS A 160 -16.39 -12.28 17.06
C LYS A 160 -17.51 -11.34 16.58
N VAL A 161 -17.17 -10.07 16.31
CA VAL A 161 -18.09 -9.07 15.71
C VAL A 161 -18.17 -9.23 14.20
N GLY A 162 -17.11 -9.71 13.54
CA GLY A 162 -17.07 -9.99 12.11
C GLY A 162 -17.77 -11.28 11.66
N GLN A 163 -18.16 -12.17 12.59
CA GLN A 163 -18.89 -13.42 12.30
C GLN A 163 -20.39 -13.19 12.03
N VAL A 164 -20.69 -12.29 11.10
CA VAL A 164 -22.07 -12.04 10.60
C VAL A 164 -22.45 -13.01 9.47
N ASP A 165 -21.69 -14.10 9.28
CA ASP A 165 -21.96 -15.19 8.33
C ASP A 165 -23.36 -15.85 8.50
N LYS A 166 -24.11 -15.51 9.56
CA LYS A 166 -25.50 -15.92 9.74
C LYS A 166 -26.53 -15.06 8.99
N TRP A 167 -26.19 -13.83 8.61
CA TRP A 167 -27.07 -12.91 7.88
C TRP A 167 -26.88 -12.95 6.36
N ALA A 168 -25.74 -13.47 5.91
CA ALA A 168 -25.38 -13.83 4.53
C ALA A 168 -26.46 -14.53 3.70
N LYS A 169 -27.32 -15.30 4.38
CA LYS A 169 -28.20 -16.29 3.76
C LYS A 169 -29.44 -15.70 3.08
N TRP A 170 -29.73 -14.41 3.26
CA TRP A 170 -30.96 -13.76 2.79
C TRP A 170 -30.74 -12.58 1.82
N SER A 171 -29.57 -12.50 1.18
CA SER A 171 -29.30 -11.49 0.15
C SER A 171 -28.86 -12.17 -1.15
N LEU A 172 -29.60 -11.92 -2.23
CA LEU A 172 -29.38 -12.49 -3.58
C LEU A 172 -28.18 -11.88 -4.32
N LEU A 173 -27.48 -10.93 -3.72
CA LEU A 173 -26.19 -10.41 -4.20
C LEU A 173 -25.08 -10.94 -3.28
N PRO A 174 -23.82 -11.08 -3.72
CA PRO A 174 -22.69 -11.48 -2.87
C PRO A 174 -22.36 -10.37 -1.85
N PHE A 175 -23.23 -10.21 -0.85
CA PHE A 175 -23.38 -9.04 0.02
C PHE A 175 -23.24 -9.46 1.49
N ASP A 176 -22.01 -9.60 1.97
CA ASP A 176 -21.74 -9.97 3.38
C ASP A 176 -20.79 -8.99 4.10
N ARG A 177 -20.04 -8.15 3.37
CA ARG A 177 -19.00 -7.26 3.96
C ARG A 177 -19.13 -5.78 3.55
N SER A 178 -19.77 -5.52 2.41
CA SER A 178 -19.95 -4.18 1.83
C SER A 178 -20.84 -3.27 2.70
N LEU A 179 -21.80 -3.83 3.43
CA LEU A 179 -22.79 -3.08 4.21
C LEU A 179 -22.23 -2.56 5.54
N MET A 180 -21.32 -3.31 6.18
CA MET A 180 -20.59 -2.84 7.36
C MET A 180 -19.55 -1.77 7.00
N ILE A 181 -18.87 -1.94 5.87
CA ILE A 181 -17.98 -0.93 5.30
C ILE A 181 -18.77 0.35 4.98
N TYR A 182 -19.94 0.22 4.35
CA TYR A 182 -20.87 1.33 4.08
C TYR A 182 -21.37 1.99 5.38
N PHE A 183 -21.74 1.22 6.40
CA PHE A 183 -22.21 1.74 7.69
C PHE A 183 -21.11 2.51 8.44
N ILE A 184 -19.90 1.95 8.52
CA ILE A 184 -18.74 2.59 9.14
C ILE A 184 -18.35 3.85 8.38
N MET A 185 -18.43 3.83 7.06
CA MET A 185 -18.11 4.99 6.22
C MET A 185 -19.16 6.08 6.31
N VAL A 186 -20.45 5.75 6.32
CA VAL A 186 -21.50 6.73 6.63
C VAL A 186 -21.25 7.34 8.01
N LEU A 187 -20.83 6.57 9.01
CA LEU A 187 -20.52 7.06 10.35
C LEU A 187 -19.33 8.03 10.38
N ILE A 188 -18.27 7.71 9.64
CA ILE A 188 -17.04 8.53 9.56
C ILE A 188 -17.25 9.79 8.72
N ILE A 189 -18.08 9.70 7.70
CA ILE A 189 -18.38 10.83 6.82
C ILE A 189 -19.40 11.75 7.50
N THR A 190 -20.33 11.20 8.29
CA THR A 190 -21.15 11.99 9.24
C THR A 190 -20.30 12.65 10.32
N ALA A 191 -19.24 11.99 10.81
CA ALA A 191 -18.27 12.58 11.73
C ALA A 191 -17.36 13.63 11.06
N SER A 192 -16.97 13.44 9.80
CA SER A 192 -16.15 14.40 9.04
C SER A 192 -16.94 15.66 8.69
N GLY A 193 -18.27 15.56 8.54
CA GLY A 193 -19.11 16.73 8.37
C GLY A 193 -19.19 17.65 9.60
N TYR A 194 -18.87 17.14 10.79
CA TYR A 194 -18.67 17.98 11.98
C TYR A 194 -17.35 18.75 11.92
N PHE A 195 -16.28 18.12 11.43
CA PHE A 195 -14.96 18.76 11.24
C PHE A 195 -14.96 19.75 10.06
N GLY A 196 -15.68 19.45 8.97
CA GLY A 196 -15.76 20.28 7.76
C GLY A 196 -16.45 21.64 7.95
N LYS A 197 -17.21 21.83 9.04
CA LYS A 197 -17.76 23.16 9.42
C LYS A 197 -16.66 24.15 9.84
N PHE A 198 -15.51 23.65 10.28
CA PHE A 198 -14.37 24.44 10.75
C PHE A 198 -13.08 24.00 10.06
N ALA A 199 -13.13 23.70 8.76
CA ALA A 199 -11.94 23.31 8.02
C ALA A 199 -10.89 24.42 8.12
N TYR A 200 -9.63 24.04 8.34
CA TYR A 200 -8.52 24.97 8.40
C TYR A 200 -8.14 25.40 6.98
N GLN A 201 -8.15 26.71 6.71
CA GLN A 201 -7.73 27.28 5.44
C GLN A 201 -6.53 28.22 5.65
N TYR A 202 -5.77 28.47 4.58
CA TYR A 202 -4.67 29.43 4.62
C TYR A 202 -5.15 30.80 5.12
N GLY A 203 -4.48 31.36 6.13
CA GLY A 203 -4.87 32.63 6.78
C GLY A 203 -5.77 32.50 8.01
N GLY A 204 -6.08 31.28 8.47
CA GLY A 204 -6.76 31.06 9.75
C GLY A 204 -8.28 31.27 9.74
N VAL A 205 -8.88 31.51 8.56
CA VAL A 205 -10.32 31.60 8.39
C VAL A 205 -10.91 30.20 8.26
N HIS A 206 -11.96 29.91 9.05
CA HIS A 206 -12.69 28.67 8.95
C HIS A 206 -13.80 28.79 7.89
N VAL A 207 -13.76 27.95 6.86
CA VAL A 207 -14.78 27.89 5.81
C VAL A 207 -15.50 26.56 5.88
N ASN A 208 -16.81 26.59 5.64
CA ASN A 208 -17.61 25.37 5.61
C ASN A 208 -17.35 24.59 4.32
N MET A 209 -16.45 23.61 4.39
CA MET A 209 -16.14 22.67 3.30
C MET A 209 -16.88 21.34 3.44
N ASN A 210 -17.90 21.27 4.31
CA ASN A 210 -18.61 20.03 4.64
C ASN A 210 -19.06 19.22 3.40
N PRO A 211 -19.72 19.79 2.36
CA PRO A 211 -20.14 19.01 1.20
C PRO A 211 -18.98 18.33 0.46
N TRP A 212 -17.86 19.06 0.31
CA TRP A 212 -16.67 18.55 -0.38
C TRP A 212 -15.93 17.50 0.44
N VAL A 213 -15.86 17.66 1.76
CA VAL A 213 -15.31 16.68 2.69
C VAL A 213 -16.14 15.39 2.67
N TRP A 214 -17.47 15.50 2.63
CA TRP A 214 -18.38 14.36 2.56
C TRP A 214 -18.23 13.59 1.23
N PHE A 215 -18.25 14.34 0.12
CA PHE A 215 -18.11 13.79 -1.22
C PHE A 215 -16.73 13.12 -1.43
N SER A 216 -15.65 13.76 -1.02
CA SER A 216 -14.29 13.20 -1.18
C SER A 216 -14.08 11.97 -0.30
N GLY A 217 -14.57 11.98 0.94
CA GLY A 217 -14.55 10.82 1.83
C GLY A 217 -15.25 9.62 1.18
N THR A 218 -16.49 9.80 0.71
CA THR A 218 -17.26 8.74 0.02
C THR A 218 -16.59 8.30 -1.28
N ALA A 219 -15.95 9.20 -2.03
CA ALA A 219 -15.20 8.84 -3.22
C ALA A 219 -14.00 7.93 -2.91
N GLY A 220 -13.26 8.21 -1.83
CA GLY A 220 -12.12 7.38 -1.39
C GLY A 220 -12.54 5.95 -1.03
N VAL A 221 -13.65 5.82 -0.33
CA VAL A 221 -14.33 4.54 -0.04
C VAL A 221 -14.66 3.76 -1.31
N LEU A 222 -15.38 4.42 -2.21
CA LEU A 222 -15.89 3.78 -3.43
C LEU A 222 -14.73 3.33 -4.30
N LEU A 223 -13.66 4.13 -4.36
CA LEU A 223 -12.45 3.78 -5.10
C LEU A 223 -11.74 2.57 -4.50
N TYR A 224 -11.67 2.45 -3.16
CA TYR A 224 -11.12 1.24 -2.54
C TYR A 224 -11.93 0.00 -2.90
N LEU A 225 -13.27 0.07 -2.80
CA LEU A 225 -14.14 -1.04 -3.16
C LEU A 225 -14.02 -1.42 -4.63
N PHE A 226 -13.99 -0.41 -5.50
CA PHE A 226 -13.81 -0.57 -6.93
C PHE A 226 -12.49 -1.29 -7.22
N THR A 227 -11.37 -0.78 -6.71
CA THR A 227 -10.06 -1.42 -6.91
C THR A 227 -10.08 -2.84 -6.37
N LYS A 228 -10.58 -3.08 -5.14
CA LYS A 228 -10.69 -4.43 -4.56
C LYS A 228 -11.50 -5.40 -5.42
N HIS A 229 -12.64 -4.97 -5.92
CA HIS A 229 -13.48 -5.80 -6.78
C HIS A 229 -12.76 -6.17 -8.08
N PHE A 230 -12.07 -5.20 -8.71
CA PHE A 230 -11.23 -5.44 -9.88
C PHE A 230 -10.09 -6.42 -9.61
N ALA A 231 -9.41 -6.34 -8.46
CA ALA A 231 -8.43 -7.35 -8.04
C ALA A 231 -9.03 -8.74 -7.95
N THR A 232 -10.22 -8.85 -7.36
CA THR A 232 -10.85 -10.14 -7.09
C THR A 232 -11.24 -10.83 -8.39
N ILE A 233 -11.87 -10.09 -9.30
CA ILE A 233 -12.17 -10.56 -10.66
C ILE A 233 -10.89 -10.95 -11.39
N SER A 234 -9.84 -10.13 -11.28
CA SER A 234 -8.51 -10.40 -11.85
C SER A 234 -7.93 -11.73 -11.36
N ILE A 235 -7.96 -11.99 -10.05
CA ILE A 235 -7.45 -13.23 -9.47
C ILE A 235 -8.28 -14.45 -9.91
N MET A 236 -9.61 -14.32 -9.98
CA MET A 236 -10.48 -15.38 -10.49
C MET A 236 -10.18 -15.70 -11.96
N LEU A 237 -9.95 -14.67 -12.78
CA LEU A 237 -9.54 -14.83 -14.18
C LEU A 237 -8.18 -15.56 -14.28
N LEU A 238 -7.20 -15.26 -13.42
CA LEU A 238 -5.90 -15.96 -13.41
C LEU A 238 -6.02 -17.48 -13.19
N GLY A 239 -7.04 -17.93 -12.46
CA GLY A 239 -7.30 -19.35 -12.21
C GLY A 239 -7.77 -20.14 -13.43
N GLN A 240 -8.16 -19.46 -14.52
CA GLN A 240 -8.61 -20.10 -15.76
C GLN A 240 -7.41 -20.62 -16.57
N THR A 241 -7.41 -21.91 -16.87
CA THR A 241 -6.33 -22.61 -17.61
C THR A 241 -6.25 -22.24 -19.09
N LYS A 242 -7.29 -21.61 -19.65
CA LYS A 242 -7.37 -21.24 -21.07
C LYS A 242 -6.75 -19.88 -21.42
N LEU A 243 -6.38 -19.07 -20.43
CA LEU A 243 -5.82 -17.73 -20.69
C LEU A 243 -4.33 -17.84 -21.01
N VAL A 244 -3.96 -17.57 -22.27
CA VAL A 244 -2.56 -17.60 -22.73
C VAL A 244 -2.00 -16.18 -22.86
N GLY A 245 -0.79 -15.96 -22.34
CA GLY A 245 0.06 -14.81 -22.67
C GLY A 245 -0.50 -13.43 -22.29
N LEU A 246 -1.11 -12.73 -23.26
CA LEU A 246 -1.43 -11.31 -23.18
C LEU A 246 -2.52 -11.00 -22.14
N ILE A 247 -3.55 -11.83 -22.02
CA ILE A 247 -4.61 -11.61 -21.02
C ILE A 247 -4.05 -11.81 -19.61
N ARG A 248 -3.21 -12.83 -19.39
CA ARG A 248 -2.52 -13.02 -18.11
C ARG A 248 -1.61 -11.85 -17.76
N LEU A 249 -0.94 -11.25 -18.75
CA LEU A 249 -0.13 -10.04 -18.56
C LEU A 249 -1.01 -8.87 -18.10
N HIS A 250 -2.14 -8.63 -18.77
CA HIS A 250 -3.06 -7.55 -18.40
C HIS A 250 -3.57 -7.71 -16.97
N VAL A 251 -3.95 -8.92 -16.60
CA VAL A 251 -4.44 -9.21 -15.24
C VAL A 251 -3.34 -8.99 -14.19
N PHE A 252 -2.10 -9.40 -14.48
CA PHE A 252 -0.96 -9.12 -13.61
C PHE A 252 -0.68 -7.61 -13.48
N VAL A 253 -0.77 -6.87 -14.59
CA VAL A 253 -0.62 -5.41 -14.62
C VAL A 253 -1.65 -4.76 -13.70
N ILE A 254 -2.92 -5.17 -13.78
CA ILE A 254 -4.01 -4.64 -12.95
C ILE A 254 -3.73 -4.86 -11.45
N ILE A 255 -3.30 -6.08 -11.07
CA ILE A 255 -2.96 -6.39 -9.67
C ILE A 255 -1.82 -5.49 -9.16
N ASN A 256 -0.81 -5.23 -10.00
CA ASN A 256 0.31 -4.38 -9.62
C ASN A 256 -0.05 -2.90 -9.58
N VAL A 257 -0.90 -2.43 -10.51
CA VAL A 257 -1.46 -1.07 -10.50
C VAL A 257 -2.19 -0.84 -9.19
N GLN A 258 -3.06 -1.76 -8.80
CA GLN A 258 -3.81 -1.64 -7.55
C GLN A 258 -2.93 -1.62 -6.31
N CYS A 259 -1.93 -2.51 -6.23
CA CYS A 259 -1.07 -2.53 -5.07
C CYS A 259 -0.18 -1.28 -4.98
N SER A 260 0.29 -0.79 -6.14
CA SER A 260 1.00 0.49 -6.25
C SER A 260 0.11 1.66 -5.81
N PHE A 261 -1.16 1.62 -6.19
CA PHE A 261 -2.16 2.62 -5.84
C PHE A 261 -2.41 2.67 -4.32
N ASN A 262 -2.56 1.52 -3.65
CA ASN A 262 -2.70 1.46 -2.19
C ASN A 262 -1.51 2.10 -1.46
N GLY A 263 -0.30 1.84 -1.95
CA GLY A 263 0.92 2.44 -1.40
C GLY A 263 0.98 3.94 -1.61
N MET A 264 0.58 4.42 -2.79
CA MET A 264 0.50 5.85 -3.10
C MET A 264 -0.50 6.59 -2.22
N VAL A 265 -1.72 6.06 -2.03
CA VAL A 265 -2.71 6.67 -1.14
C VAL A 265 -2.21 6.68 0.31
N GLY A 266 -1.51 5.63 0.74
CA GLY A 266 -0.81 5.61 2.02
C GLY A 266 0.24 6.71 2.15
N ALA A 267 0.97 7.04 1.09
CA ALA A 267 1.98 8.09 1.13
C ALA A 267 1.39 9.50 1.31
N PHE A 268 0.23 9.78 0.71
CA PHE A 268 -0.51 11.04 0.91
C PHE A 268 -0.90 11.30 2.38
N SER A 269 -1.01 10.24 3.19
CA SER A 269 -1.29 10.39 4.61
C SER A 269 -0.09 10.91 5.43
N ILE A 270 1.12 10.90 4.85
CA ILE A 270 2.33 11.43 5.46
C ILE A 270 2.54 12.89 5.08
N THR A 271 2.55 13.20 3.78
CA THR A 271 2.84 14.53 3.26
C THR A 271 1.98 14.84 2.03
N ASN A 272 1.57 16.09 1.91
CA ASN A 272 0.82 16.58 0.75
C ASN A 272 1.68 17.40 -0.22
N ASP A 273 2.96 17.59 0.11
CA ASP A 273 3.91 18.22 -0.80
C ASP A 273 4.22 17.27 -1.95
N ILE A 274 3.80 17.61 -3.18
CA ILE A 274 3.96 16.77 -4.36
C ILE A 274 5.44 16.47 -4.63
N ILE A 275 6.38 17.37 -4.31
CA ILE A 275 7.80 17.15 -4.58
C ILE A 275 8.34 16.10 -3.61
N LEU A 276 8.10 16.28 -2.30
CA LEU A 276 8.53 15.30 -1.29
C LEU A 276 7.82 13.96 -1.48
N LEU A 277 6.53 13.99 -1.82
CA LEU A 277 5.75 12.82 -2.14
C LEU A 277 6.34 12.11 -3.37
N SER A 278 6.62 12.81 -4.47
CA SER A 278 7.20 12.22 -5.69
C SER A 278 8.59 11.62 -5.45
N LEU A 279 9.42 12.26 -4.63
CA LEU A 279 10.73 11.73 -4.24
C LEU A 279 10.60 10.46 -3.40
N GLY A 280 9.73 10.46 -2.39
CA GLY A 280 9.47 9.30 -1.54
C GLY A 280 8.84 8.14 -2.31
N LEU A 281 7.89 8.45 -3.18
CA LEU A 281 7.23 7.50 -4.07
C LEU A 281 8.22 6.89 -5.06
N GLY A 282 9.03 7.71 -5.74
CA GLY A 282 10.09 7.25 -6.64
C GLY A 282 11.16 6.40 -5.94
N LEU A 283 11.44 6.67 -4.66
CA LEU A 283 12.33 5.85 -3.84
C LEU A 283 11.70 4.47 -3.56
N GLY A 284 10.43 4.44 -3.13
CA GLY A 284 9.71 3.19 -2.91
C GLY A 284 9.49 2.38 -4.19
N ALA A 285 9.26 3.05 -5.33
CA ALA A 285 9.16 2.45 -6.67
C ALA A 285 10.34 1.53 -6.99
N MET A 286 11.55 2.02 -6.72
CA MET A 286 12.77 1.27 -6.96
C MET A 286 12.86 0.04 -6.05
N PHE A 287 12.43 0.16 -4.79
CA PHE A 287 12.37 -0.98 -3.88
C PHE A 287 11.34 -2.03 -4.31
N VAL A 288 10.15 -1.61 -4.77
CA VAL A 288 9.12 -2.50 -5.34
C VAL A 288 9.73 -3.31 -6.48
N CYS A 289 10.40 -2.62 -7.41
CA CYS A 289 11.00 -3.25 -8.58
C CYS A 289 12.07 -4.28 -8.19
N VAL A 290 12.98 -3.90 -7.30
CA VAL A 290 14.06 -4.79 -6.84
C VAL A 290 13.52 -5.99 -6.07
N LEU A 291 12.55 -5.79 -5.17
CA LEU A 291 11.97 -6.87 -4.37
C LEU A 291 11.25 -7.90 -5.24
N ASN A 292 10.45 -7.43 -6.20
CA ASN A 292 9.75 -8.30 -7.15
C ASN A 292 10.74 -9.10 -8.02
N ILE A 293 11.76 -8.45 -8.60
CA ILE A 293 12.79 -9.14 -9.39
C ILE A 293 13.53 -10.17 -8.55
N TYR A 294 13.90 -9.80 -7.32
CA TYR A 294 14.61 -10.69 -6.39
C TYR A 294 13.78 -11.93 -6.05
N TRP A 295 12.49 -11.76 -5.75
CA TRP A 295 11.61 -12.88 -5.39
C TRP A 295 11.29 -13.79 -6.56
N ILE A 296 11.12 -13.23 -7.75
CA ILE A 296 10.91 -14.02 -8.97
C ILE A 296 12.15 -14.87 -9.29
N ARG A 297 13.37 -14.34 -9.09
CA ARG A 297 14.62 -15.09 -9.35
C ARG A 297 14.91 -16.20 -8.34
N GLN A 298 14.34 -16.12 -7.13
CA GLN A 298 14.43 -17.18 -6.11
C GLN A 298 13.65 -18.43 -6.53
N VAL A 299 12.64 -18.27 -7.39
CA VAL A 299 11.91 -19.38 -8.00
C VAL A 299 12.74 -19.95 -9.14
N LYS A 300 13.65 -20.88 -8.82
CA LYS A 300 14.17 -21.79 -9.85
C LYS A 300 13.08 -22.83 -10.15
N PRO A 301 12.71 -23.05 -11.43
CA PRO A 301 11.84 -24.16 -11.79
C PRO A 301 12.56 -25.46 -11.47
N GLY A 302 12.17 -26.10 -10.37
CA GLY A 302 12.81 -27.32 -9.88
C GLY A 302 11.93 -28.03 -8.85
N THR A 303 11.74 -29.33 -9.04
CA THR A 303 10.98 -30.20 -8.15
C THR A 303 11.88 -30.63 -7.00
N PHE A 304 11.60 -30.17 -5.79
CA PHE A 304 12.32 -30.63 -4.60
C PHE A 304 11.53 -31.77 -3.95
N TYR A 305 12.23 -32.74 -3.36
CA TYR A 305 11.64 -33.82 -2.58
C TYR A 305 12.15 -33.71 -1.15
N THR A 306 11.31 -34.02 -0.17
CA THR A 306 11.78 -34.24 1.21
C THR A 306 11.49 -35.66 1.62
N THR A 307 12.46 -36.32 2.22
CA THR A 307 12.28 -37.65 2.82
C THR A 307 11.76 -37.44 4.24
N GLY A 308 10.57 -37.96 4.55
CA GLY A 308 10.05 -38.00 5.92
C GLY A 308 10.84 -38.96 6.81
N SER A 309 10.67 -38.87 8.13
CA SER A 309 11.28 -39.79 9.12
C SER A 309 10.88 -41.25 8.91
N ASP A 310 9.82 -41.46 8.16
CA ASP A 310 9.19 -42.70 7.69
C ASP A 310 9.74 -43.17 6.33
N GLY A 311 10.81 -42.55 5.81
CA GLY A 311 11.50 -42.97 4.58
C GLY A 311 10.75 -42.65 3.28
N ARG A 312 9.49 -42.20 3.35
CA ARG A 312 8.68 -41.80 2.19
C ARG A 312 9.12 -40.44 1.66
N ARG A 313 9.42 -40.38 0.35
CA ARG A 313 9.68 -39.11 -0.36
C ARG A 313 8.36 -38.42 -0.66
N THR A 314 8.07 -37.36 0.07
CA THR A 314 6.92 -36.49 -0.26
C THR A 314 7.38 -35.41 -1.23
N LYS A 315 6.61 -35.23 -2.31
CA LYS A 315 6.84 -34.18 -3.32
C LYS A 315 6.46 -32.83 -2.72
N ILE A 316 7.37 -32.20 -1.98
CA ILE A 316 7.19 -30.80 -1.61
C ILE A 316 7.58 -29.98 -2.83
N THR A 317 6.60 -29.51 -3.59
CA THR A 317 6.81 -28.49 -4.63
C THR A 317 7.78 -27.45 -4.07
N GLY A 318 8.93 -27.23 -4.73
CA GLY A 318 9.96 -26.29 -4.26
C GLY A 318 9.38 -24.95 -3.83
N PHE A 319 8.34 -24.55 -4.54
CA PHE A 319 7.47 -23.41 -4.28
C PHE A 319 6.90 -23.31 -2.86
N LYS A 320 6.39 -24.41 -2.27
CA LYS A 320 5.81 -24.40 -0.91
C LYS A 320 6.88 -24.29 0.18
N LYS A 321 8.09 -24.80 -0.09
CA LYS A 321 9.26 -24.71 0.80
C LYS A 321 10.03 -23.40 0.67
N VAL A 322 9.98 -22.77 -0.51
CA VAL A 322 10.56 -21.45 -0.82
C VAL A 322 9.63 -20.32 -0.34
N GLY A 323 8.33 -20.38 -0.64
CA GLY A 323 7.31 -19.85 0.29
C GLY A 323 7.52 -20.52 1.66
N ASN A 324 6.82 -20.25 2.75
CA ASN A 324 7.26 -20.64 4.10
C ASN A 324 8.65 -20.09 4.50
N ARG A 325 9.78 -20.52 3.92
CA ARG A 325 11.12 -19.98 4.21
C ARG A 325 11.22 -18.47 3.93
N LEU A 326 10.56 -17.98 2.89
CA LEU A 326 10.50 -16.55 2.58
C LEU A 326 9.51 -15.78 3.47
N TRP A 327 8.42 -16.41 3.92
CA TRP A 327 7.32 -15.73 4.63
C TRP A 327 7.47 -15.71 6.15
N THR A 328 8.15 -16.70 6.74
CA THR A 328 8.29 -16.82 8.20
C THR A 328 9.07 -15.68 8.86
N PRO A 329 10.08 -15.04 8.23
CA PRO A 329 10.84 -13.98 8.89
C PRO A 329 10.08 -12.65 9.02
N TYR A 330 9.12 -12.40 8.13
CA TYR A 330 8.44 -11.10 7.95
C TYR A 330 6.91 -11.21 8.00
N ALA A 331 6.40 -12.21 8.72
CA ALA A 331 4.99 -12.54 8.78
C ALA A 331 4.08 -11.40 9.25
N TYR A 332 4.59 -10.44 10.04
CA TYR A 332 3.80 -9.35 10.61
C TYR A 332 3.93 -8.01 9.87
N ILE A 333 4.75 -7.90 8.82
CA ILE A 333 4.91 -6.62 8.09
C ILE A 333 3.58 -6.15 7.48
N SER A 334 2.86 -7.08 6.84
CA SER A 334 1.51 -6.85 6.30
C SER A 334 0.55 -6.33 7.38
N HIS A 335 0.52 -6.99 8.54
CA HIS A 335 -0.27 -6.53 9.69
C HIS A 335 0.11 -5.11 10.09
N GLY A 336 1.41 -4.84 10.27
CA GLY A 336 1.92 -3.52 10.63
C GLY A 336 1.47 -2.43 9.66
N PHE A 337 1.50 -2.71 8.35
CA PHE A 337 1.01 -1.79 7.34
C PHE A 337 -0.48 -1.48 7.53
N HIS A 338 -1.36 -2.47 7.65
CA HIS A 338 -2.79 -2.21 7.80
C HIS A 338 -3.13 -1.47 9.09
N TYR A 339 -2.49 -1.81 10.23
CA TYR A 339 -2.65 -1.03 11.46
C TYR A 339 -2.16 0.42 11.29
N THR A 340 -1.08 0.62 10.53
CA THR A 340 -0.60 1.97 10.17
C THR A 340 -1.64 2.72 9.34
N CYS A 341 -2.30 2.08 8.36
CA CYS A 341 -3.40 2.68 7.61
C CYS A 341 -4.55 3.12 8.52
N GLY A 342 -4.95 2.28 9.48
CA GLY A 342 -6.02 2.63 10.42
C GLY A 342 -5.69 3.86 11.27
N VAL A 343 -4.47 3.91 11.84
CA VAL A 343 -4.03 5.05 12.65
C VAL A 343 -3.86 6.32 11.81
N LEU A 344 -3.24 6.22 10.63
CA LEU A 344 -3.06 7.36 9.74
C LEU A 344 -4.40 7.87 9.19
N ALA A 345 -5.39 7.01 8.96
CA ALA A 345 -6.74 7.44 8.58
C ALA A 345 -7.39 8.31 9.65
N VAL A 346 -7.29 7.92 10.93
CA VAL A 346 -7.80 8.72 12.05
C VAL A 346 -7.08 10.06 12.14
N ILE A 347 -5.75 10.05 12.02
CA ILE A 347 -4.94 11.28 12.01
C ILE A 347 -5.38 12.21 10.87
N ASN A 348 -5.65 11.69 9.68
CA ASN A 348 -6.12 12.51 8.55
C ASN A 348 -7.53 13.07 8.77
N LEU A 349 -8.44 12.35 9.44
CA LEU A 349 -9.74 12.93 9.81
C LEU A 349 -9.60 14.07 10.81
N VAL A 350 -8.71 13.92 11.79
CA VAL A 350 -8.43 14.98 12.77
C VAL A 350 -7.72 16.16 12.12
N SER A 351 -6.87 15.91 11.11
CA SER A 351 -6.11 16.95 10.41
C SER A 351 -6.98 17.89 9.58
N ILE A 352 -8.23 17.53 9.29
CA ILE A 352 -9.22 18.40 8.63
C ILE A 352 -9.50 19.66 9.47
N ARG A 353 -9.52 19.54 10.79
CA ARG A 353 -9.81 20.65 11.71
C ARG A 353 -8.57 21.19 12.42
N TYR A 354 -7.64 20.32 12.76
CA TYR A 354 -6.43 20.70 13.51
C TYR A 354 -5.21 20.55 12.64
N HIS A 355 -4.35 21.57 12.57
CA HIS A 355 -3.09 21.45 11.86
C HIS A 355 -2.16 20.47 12.60
N ILE A 356 -2.00 19.26 12.07
CA ILE A 356 -1.07 18.25 12.59
C ILE A 356 0.23 18.32 11.79
N PRO A 357 1.39 18.56 12.44
CA PRO A 357 2.68 18.52 11.77
C PRO A 357 2.95 17.18 11.07
N GLU A 358 3.36 17.22 9.80
CA GLU A 358 3.68 16.02 8.99
C GLU A 358 4.79 15.15 9.61
N ILE A 359 5.65 15.74 10.45
CA ILE A 359 6.68 14.99 11.17
C ILE A 359 6.07 14.03 12.20
N ILE A 360 4.96 14.41 12.84
CA ILE A 360 4.30 13.56 13.84
C ILE A 360 3.62 12.38 13.13
N THR A 361 2.93 12.66 12.02
CA THR A 361 2.24 11.63 11.23
C THR A 361 3.22 10.60 10.67
N SER A 362 4.34 11.06 10.10
CA SER A 362 5.42 10.20 9.59
C SER A 362 6.08 9.35 10.66
N LEU A 363 6.41 9.93 11.83
CA LEU A 363 7.05 9.19 12.92
C LEU A 363 6.14 8.10 13.48
N ILE A 364 4.84 8.36 13.63
CA ILE A 364 3.86 7.35 14.06
C ILE A 364 3.81 6.19 13.05
N GLY A 365 3.76 6.50 11.75
CA GLY A 365 3.77 5.48 10.70
C GLY A 365 5.04 4.62 10.72
N ILE A 366 6.22 5.26 10.82
CA ILE A 366 7.50 4.56 10.93
C ILE A 366 7.52 3.67 12.18
N MET A 367 7.08 4.18 13.32
CA MET A 367 7.08 3.46 14.60
C MET A 367 6.25 2.17 14.52
N LEU A 368 5.04 2.22 13.97
CA LEU A 368 4.16 1.05 13.84
C LEU A 368 4.77 -0.01 12.92
N ILE A 369 5.33 0.40 11.79
CA ILE A 369 6.01 -0.52 10.86
C ILE A 369 7.25 -1.13 11.54
N ALA A 370 8.06 -0.33 12.24
CA ALA A 370 9.23 -0.81 12.96
C ALA A 370 8.87 -1.84 14.06
N LEU A 371 7.79 -1.59 14.81
CA LEU A 371 7.26 -2.53 15.82
C LEU A 371 6.82 -3.84 15.18
N SER A 372 6.18 -3.79 14.01
CA SER A 372 5.76 -5.00 13.29
C SER A 372 6.96 -5.85 12.85
N ILE A 373 8.02 -5.21 12.35
CA ILE A 373 9.27 -5.87 11.95
C ILE A 373 9.97 -6.47 13.18
N HIS A 374 10.04 -5.72 14.26
CA HIS A 374 10.65 -6.17 15.51
C HIS A 374 9.93 -7.42 16.06
N SER A 375 8.61 -7.38 16.13
CA SER A 375 7.77 -8.52 16.54
C SER A 375 8.00 -9.74 15.64
N SER A 376 8.11 -9.52 14.33
CA SER A 376 8.37 -10.60 13.37
C SER A 376 9.71 -11.27 13.62
N LYS A 377 10.78 -10.49 13.81
CA LYS A 377 12.12 -11.00 14.13
C LYS A 377 12.14 -11.75 15.46
N ARG A 378 11.47 -11.23 16.50
CA ARG A 378 11.38 -11.89 17.81
C ARG A 378 10.75 -13.28 17.69
N ARG A 379 9.63 -13.39 16.95
CA ARG A 379 8.98 -14.68 16.70
C ARG A 379 9.90 -15.65 15.96
N THR A 380 10.59 -15.21 14.91
CA THR A 380 11.51 -16.08 14.17
C THR A 380 12.66 -16.58 15.05
N ARG A 381 13.18 -15.75 15.95
CA ARG A 381 14.20 -16.16 16.93
C ARG A 381 13.67 -17.23 17.88
N VAL A 382 12.46 -17.05 18.43
CA VAL A 382 11.85 -18.05 19.33
C VAL A 382 11.62 -19.39 18.61
N LEU A 383 11.13 -19.36 17.37
CA LEU A 383 10.94 -20.58 16.56
C LEU A 383 12.26 -21.29 16.21
N ALA A 384 13.37 -20.56 16.15
CA ALA A 384 14.70 -21.12 15.90
C ALA A 384 15.37 -21.66 17.18
N MET A 385 14.87 -21.32 18.37
CA MET A 385 15.34 -21.89 19.64
C MET A 385 14.57 -23.16 20.03
N ASN A 386 13.34 -23.30 19.54
CA ASN A 386 12.45 -24.44 19.85
C ASN A 386 12.53 -25.59 18.83
N ASN A 387 13.30 -25.42 17.75
CA ASN A 387 13.65 -26.45 16.76
C ASN A 387 15.15 -26.69 16.84
#